data_AF-A0AA36UJM9-F1
#
_entry.id   AF-A0AA36UJM9-F1
#
_cell.length_a   1.000
_cell.length_b   1.000
_cell.length_c   1.000
_cell.angle_alpha   90.00
_cell.angle_beta   90.00
_cell.angle_gamma   90.00
#
_symmetry.space_group_name_H-M   'P 1'
#
loop_
_entity.id
_entity.type
_entity.pdbx_description
1 polymer ?
#
loop_
_entity_poly.entity_id
_entity_poly.type
_entity_poly.pdbx_seq_one_letter_code
_entity_poly.pdbx_strand_id
1 'polypeptide(L)' 'MIGGGNGKYVITGEENGIVFNLLNPNEESTLKIELNTGGQIGLFESKYILSKEMAFKCAVKCFTIGCIPQNDLDFVWEKY' A
#
# COMPACT_ATOMS: atom_id res chain seq x y z
N MET A 1 -7.06 3.01 -1.50
CA MET A 1 -7.21 3.22 -0.05
C MET A 1 -5.83 3.31 0.58
N ILE A 2 -5.58 4.31 1.43
CA ILE A 2 -4.45 4.29 2.37
C ILE A 2 -5.02 3.91 3.73
N GLY A 3 -4.47 2.88 4.35
CA GLY A 3 -4.76 2.51 5.73
C GLY A 3 -3.51 2.67 6.58
N GLY A 4 -3.67 2.99 7.87
CA GLY A 4 -2.57 2.96 8.83
C GLY A 4 -2.43 4.23 9.67
N GLY A 5 -1.32 4.28 10.41
CA GLY A 5 -1.03 5.31 11.39
C GLY A 5 0.27 4.99 12.12
N ASN A 6 0.76 5.93 12.94
CA ASN A 6 2.00 5.77 13.71
C ASN A 6 3.22 5.33 12.87
N GLY A 7 3.36 5.88 11.65
CA GLY A 7 4.49 5.61 10.76
C GLY A 7 4.39 4.34 9.91
N LYS A 8 3.34 3.52 10.09
CA LYS A 8 3.10 2.30 9.30
C LYS A 8 1.84 2.47 8.47
N TYR A 9 1.94 2.19 7.18
CA TYR A 9 0.85 2.37 6.24
C TYR A 9 0.74 1.19 5.30
N VAL A 10 -0.44 0.99 4.72
CA VAL A 10 -0.71 0.06 3.63
C VAL A 10 -1.44 0.83 2.52
N ILE A 11 -1.15 0.46 1.27
CA ILE A 11 -1.88 0.97 0.12
C ILE A 11 -2.44 -0.20 -0.67
N THR A 12 -3.76 -0.19 -0.80
CA THR A 12 -4.51 -1.13 -1.62
C THR A 12 -5.39 -0.36 -2.58
N GLY A 13 -5.43 -0.78 -3.83
CA GLY A 13 -6.35 -0.27 -4.85
C GLY A 13 -7.05 -1.41 -5.57
N GLU A 14 -8.17 -1.10 -6.22
CA GLU A 14 -8.85 -2.03 -7.12
C GLU A 14 -9.15 -1.28 -8.42
N GLU A 15 -8.80 -1.90 -9.55
CA GLU A 15 -9.17 -1.43 -10.89
C GLU A 15 -9.58 -2.60 -11.76
N ASN A 16 -10.74 -2.48 -12.42
CA ASN A 16 -11.27 -3.50 -13.32
C ASN A 16 -11.37 -4.90 -12.68
N GLY A 17 -11.65 -4.96 -11.37
CA GLY A 17 -11.75 -6.21 -10.61
C GLY A 17 -10.40 -6.84 -10.20
N ILE A 18 -9.27 -6.18 -10.49
CA ILE A 18 -7.93 -6.61 -10.06
C ILE A 18 -7.55 -5.82 -8.81
N VAL A 19 -7.11 -6.52 -7.77
CA VAL A 19 -6.64 -5.89 -6.52
C VAL A 19 -5.14 -5.69 -6.59
N PHE A 20 -4.69 -4.51 -6.20
CA PHE A 20 -3.29 -4.11 -6.18
C PHE A 20 -2.87 -3.76 -4.75
N ASN A 21 -1.85 -4.44 -4.24
CA ASN A 21 -1.20 -4.10 -2.99
C ASN A 21 0.20 -3.55 -3.26
N LEU A 22 0.50 -2.37 -2.73
CA LEU A 22 1.82 -1.76 -2.90
C LEU A 22 2.84 -2.49 -2.02
N LEU A 23 3.95 -2.91 -2.61
CA LEU A 23 5.04 -3.58 -1.91
C LEU A 23 6.01 -2.56 -1.31
N ASN A 24 6.53 -2.89 -0.14
CA ASN A 24 7.69 -2.24 0.44
C ASN A 24 8.96 -2.82 -0.23
N PRO A 25 9.78 -2.00 -0.91
CA PRO A 25 10.95 -2.49 -1.65
C PRO A 25 12.07 -2.99 -0.72
N ASN A 26 11.99 -2.71 0.58
CA ASN A 26 13.00 -3.09 1.56
C ASN A 26 12.54 -4.26 2.45
N GLU A 27 11.40 -4.87 2.16
CA GLU A 27 10.81 -5.92 2.99
C GLU A 27 10.14 -6.99 2.11
N GLU A 28 10.53 -8.25 2.30
CA GLU A 28 9.99 -9.39 1.56
C GLU A 28 9.26 -10.37 2.48
N SER A 29 9.29 -10.15 3.80
CA SER A 29 8.68 -11.04 4.78
C SER A 29 7.15 -11.09 4.65
N THR A 30 6.61 -12.29 4.80
CA THR A 30 5.16 -12.57 4.88
C THR A 30 4.64 -12.60 6.32
N LEU A 31 5.48 -12.25 7.31
CA LEU A 31 5.05 -12.13 8.71
C LEU A 31 3.89 -11.13 8.82
N LYS A 32 2.86 -11.51 9.57
CA LYS A 32 1.70 -10.65 9.75
C LYS A 32 1.94 -9.66 10.88
N ILE A 33 1.64 -8.40 10.62
CA ILE A 33 1.68 -7.30 11.58
C ILE A 33 0.28 -6.71 11.74
N GLU A 34 -0.07 -6.39 12.98
CA GLU A 34 -1.29 -5.65 13.28
C GLU A 34 -1.15 -4.19 12.87
N LEU A 35 -2.15 -3.68 12.16
CA LEU A 35 -2.25 -2.28 11.78
C LEU A 35 -3.67 -1.79 12.00
N ASN A 36 -3.81 -0.64 12.65
CA ASN A 36 -5.08 0.05 12.74
C ASN A 36 -5.33 0.83 11.44
N THR A 37 -6.37 0.46 10.72
CA THR A 37 -6.82 1.11 9.49
C THR A 37 -8.24 1.62 9.69
N GLY A 38 -8.40 2.93 9.87
CA GLY A 38 -9.73 3.54 10.02
C GLY A 38 -10.50 3.09 11.27
N GLY A 39 -9.81 2.80 12.37
CA GLY A 39 -10.42 2.36 13.63
C GLY A 39 -10.57 0.85 13.77
N GLN A 40 -10.23 0.07 12.74
CA GLN A 40 -10.25 -1.39 12.78
C GLN A 40 -8.83 -1.95 12.76
N ILE A 41 -8.58 -2.98 13.58
CA ILE A 41 -7.30 -3.70 13.55
C ILE A 41 -7.36 -4.77 12.47
N GLY A 42 -6.47 -4.66 11.49
CA GLY A 42 -6.26 -5.66 10.44
C GLY A 42 -4.88 -6.29 10.56
N LEU A 43 -4.75 -7.53 10.09
CA LEU A 43 -3.47 -8.23 9.96
C LEU A 43 -2.98 -8.14 8.51
N PHE A 44 -1.80 -7.56 8.32
CA PHE A 44 -1.19 -7.37 7.01
C PHE A 44 0.20 -8.00 6.98
N GLU A 45 0.59 -8.60 5.86
CA GLU A 45 1.97 -9.08 5.69
C GLU A 45 2.95 -7.89 5.70
N SER A 46 4.13 -8.09 6.30
CA SER A 46 5.15 -7.05 6.46
C SER A 46 5.62 -6.46 5.14
N LYS A 47 5.63 -7.25 4.06
CA LYS A 47 5.93 -6.79 2.70
C LYS A 47 4.98 -5.69 2.18
N TYR A 48 3.83 -5.46 2.81
CA TYR A 48 2.91 -4.36 2.47
C TYR A 48 3.04 -3.14 3.37
N ILE A 49 3.88 -3.19 4.39
CA ILE A 49 3.99 -2.12 5.38
C ILE A 49 4.96 -1.07 4.87
N LEU A 50 4.42 0.11 4.60
CA LEU A 50 5.09 1.24 3.99
C LEU A 50 5.41 2.32 5.01
N SER A 51 6.46 3.08 4.72
CA SER A 51 6.72 4.34 5.40
C SER A 51 5.65 5.38 5.06
N LYS A 52 5.52 6.40 5.93
CA LYS A 52 4.65 7.56 5.68
C LYS A 52 4.94 8.21 4.33
N GLU A 53 6.21 8.43 4.02
CA GLU A 53 6.63 9.12 2.81
C GLU A 53 6.21 8.34 1.56
N MET A 54 6.50 7.04 1.50
CA MET A 54 6.17 6.22 0.35
C MET A 54 4.65 6.12 0.14
N ALA A 55 3.90 5.94 1.22
CA ALA A 55 2.44 5.86 1.14
C ALA A 55 1.84 7.18 0.61
N PHE A 56 2.27 8.32 1.14
CA PHE A 56 1.72 9.62 0.73
C PHE A 56 2.15 9.98 -0.70
N LYS A 57 3.40 9.69 -1.09
CA LYS A 57 3.88 9.88 -2.47
C LYS A 57 3.04 9.08 -3.46
N CYS A 58 2.80 7.80 -3.19
CA CYS A 58 1.96 6.95 -4.04
C CYS A 58 0.54 7.50 -4.12
N ALA A 59 -0.07 7.84 -2.99
CA ALA A 59 -1.45 8.30 -2.99
C ALA A 59 -1.65 9.61 -3.75
N VAL A 60 -0.75 10.59 -3.57
CA VAL A 60 -0.78 11.83 -4.35
C VAL A 60 -0.66 11.52 -5.84
N LYS A 61 0.21 10.58 -6.23
CA LYS A 61 0.34 10.17 -7.63
C LYS A 61 -0.97 9.57 -8.14
N CYS A 62 -1.58 8.63 -7.41
CA CYS A 62 -2.87 8.03 -7.77
C CYS A 62 -3.94 9.10 -8.00
N PHE A 63 -4.07 10.06 -7.08
CA PHE A 63 -5.06 11.14 -7.21
C PHE A 63 -4.76 12.07 -8.38
N THR A 64 -3.48 12.32 -8.69
CA THR A 64 -3.06 13.21 -9.78
C THR A 64 -3.38 12.61 -11.15
N ILE A 65 -3.17 11.30 -11.31
CA ILE A 65 -3.38 10.61 -12.60
C ILE A 65 -4.78 9.98 -12.73
N GLY A 66 -5.53 9.88 -11.63
CA GLY A 66 -6.87 9.30 -11.59
C GLY A 66 -6.90 7.77 -11.67
N CYS A 67 -5.77 7.09 -11.49
CA CYS A 67 -5.65 5.63 -11.55
C CYS A 67 -4.46 5.11 -10.71
N ILE A 68 -4.35 3.78 -10.59
CA ILE A 68 -3.22 3.11 -9.96
C ILE A 68 -1.98 3.28 -10.85
N PRO A 69 -0.85 3.80 -10.33
CA PRO A 69 0.36 4.06 -11.11
C PRO A 69 1.13 2.76 -11.39
N GLN A 70 0.57 1.89 -12.24
CA GLN A 70 1.12 0.56 -12.52
C GLN A 70 2.46 0.58 -13.28
N ASN A 71 2.71 1.63 -14.06
CA ASN A 71 3.90 1.78 -14.90
C ASN A 71 4.96 2.70 -14.28
N ASP A 72 4.75 3.13 -13.03
CA ASP A 72 5.69 4.01 -12.33
C ASP A 72 6.76 3.16 -11.65
N LEU A 73 8.03 3.39 -12.01
CA LEU A 73 9.16 2.61 -11.51
C LEU A 73 9.38 2.77 -10.01
N ASP A 74 8.81 3.81 -9.39
CA ASP A 74 8.89 4.05 -7.95
C ASP A 74 7.96 3.12 -7.15
N PHE A 75 7.01 2.42 -7.80
CA PHE A 75 5.97 1.63 -7.14
C PHE A 75 5.88 0.21 -7.71
N VAL A 76 6.10 -0.78 -6.85
CA VAL A 76 5.96 -2.20 -7.21
C VAL A 76 4.68 -2.75 -6.61
N TRP A 77 3.82 -3.35 -7.44
CA TRP A 77 2.51 -3.83 -7.03
C TRP A 77 2.43 -5.35 -7.10
N GLU A 78 1.90 -5.96 -6.04
CA GLU A 78 1.39 -7.33 -6.10
C GLU A 78 -0.08 -7.30 -6.52
N LYS A 79 -0.46 -8.22 -7.40
CA LYS A 79 -1.76 -8.25 -8.07
C LYS A 79 -2.51 -9.54 -7.74
N TYR A 80 -3.82 -9.42 -7.56
CA TYR A 80 -4.76 -10.53 -7.34
C TYR A 80 -5.94 -10.45 -8.28
#